data_AF-A0A0N8PRN7-F1
#
_entry.id   AF-A0A0N8PRN7-F1
#
_cell.length_a   1.000
_cell.length_b   1.000
_cell.length_c   1.000
_cell.angle_alpha   90.00
_cell.angle_beta   90.00
_cell.angle_gamma   90.00
#
_symmetry.space_group_name_H-M   'P 1'
#
loop_
_entity.id
_entity.type
_entity.pdbx_description
1 polymer ?
#
loop_
_entity_poly.entity_id
_entity_poly.type
_entity_poly.pdbx_seq_one_letter_code
_entity_poly.pdbx_strand_id
1 'polypeptide(L)'
;APAEAASPTPGERLATLITRMVEYRRDNLEFFQLLDQVVNSGQPPDDITDMIRSRRTAFLAELRDLIVAAQASGECAKDDPDQLVFAVTACLDGLTRFGLHQPERFAALCPRPEIILRLLRP
;
A
#
# COMPACT_ATOMS: atom_id res chain seq x y z
N ALA A 1 -21.62 2.73 -31.12
CA ALA A 1 -21.29 3.48 -29.89
C ALA A 1 -20.10 2.79 -29.24
N PRO A 2 -19.04 3.49 -28.83
CA PRO A 2 -18.00 2.84 -28.04
C PRO A 2 -18.62 2.43 -26.71
N ALA A 3 -18.33 1.22 -26.24
CA ALA A 3 -18.79 0.75 -24.93
C ALA A 3 -18.23 1.72 -23.88
N GLU A 4 -19.13 2.34 -23.12
CA GLU A 4 -18.80 3.10 -21.93
C GLU A 4 -18.03 2.15 -21.01
N ALA A 5 -16.74 2.44 -20.76
CA ALA A 5 -15.90 1.58 -19.96
C ALA A 5 -16.55 1.44 -18.58
N ALA A 6 -16.97 0.23 -18.21
CA ALA A 6 -17.58 -0.03 -16.92
C ALA A 6 -16.64 0.45 -15.81
N SER A 7 -17.20 1.12 -14.79
CA SER A 7 -16.43 1.53 -13.61
C SER A 7 -15.74 0.31 -13.00
N PRO A 8 -14.44 0.42 -12.63
CA PRO A 8 -13.71 -0.71 -12.09
C PRO A 8 -14.33 -1.19 -10.78
N THR A 9 -14.33 -2.51 -10.57
CA THR A 9 -14.86 -3.13 -9.35
C THR A 9 -14.06 -2.72 -8.12
N PRO A 10 -14.60 -2.88 -6.89
CA PRO A 10 -13.83 -2.67 -5.67
C PRO A 10 -12.54 -3.51 -5.64
N GLY A 11 -12.58 -4.76 -6.08
CA GLY A 11 -11.40 -5.63 -6.18
C GLY A 11 -10.36 -5.10 -7.17
N GLU A 12 -10.78 -4.62 -8.34
CA GLU A 12 -9.89 -4.02 -9.34
C GLU A 12 -9.26 -2.71 -8.84
N ARG A 13 -10.04 -1.87 -8.15
CA ARG A 13 -9.54 -0.64 -7.53
C ARG A 13 -8.52 -0.93 -6.43
N LEU A 14 -8.79 -1.92 -5.58
CA LEU A 14 -7.88 -2.40 -4.55
C LEU A 14 -6.57 -2.94 -5.17
N ALA A 15 -6.69 -3.75 -6.22
CA ALA A 15 -5.55 -4.28 -6.97
C ALA A 15 -4.70 -3.16 -7.58
N THR A 16 -5.35 -2.16 -8.17
CA THR A 16 -4.69 -0.99 -8.75
C THR A 16 -3.98 -0.17 -7.69
N LEU A 17 -4.60 0.08 -6.53
CA LEU A 17 -4.00 0.82 -5.44
C LEU A 17 -2.71 0.13 -4.95
N ILE A 18 -2.77 -1.16 -4.64
CA ILE A 18 -1.62 -1.92 -4.15
C ILE A 18 -0.52 -2.01 -5.22
N THR A 19 -0.90 -2.21 -6.48
CA THR A 19 0.05 -2.23 -7.61
C THR A 19 0.85 -0.95 -7.68
N ARG A 20 0.17 0.19 -7.70
CA ARG A 20 0.83 1.51 -7.70
C ARG A 20 1.73 1.69 -6.48
N MET A 21 1.28 1.24 -5.31
CA MET A 21 2.06 1.36 -4.07
C MET A 21 3.33 0.51 -4.06
N VAL A 22 3.34 -0.65 -4.71
CA VAL A 22 4.52 -1.52 -4.84
C VAL A 22 5.48 -0.98 -5.89
N GLU A 23 4.97 -0.60 -7.05
CA GLU A 23 5.76 -0.04 -8.14
C GLU A 23 6.42 1.27 -7.74
N TYR A 24 5.64 2.19 -7.17
CA TYR A 24 6.17 3.48 -6.71
C TYR A 24 7.23 3.30 -5.61
N ARG A 25 7.09 2.31 -4.72
CA ARG A 25 8.15 1.96 -3.75
C ARG A 25 9.40 1.42 -4.40
N ARG A 26 9.26 0.58 -5.43
CA ARG A 26 10.39 0.04 -6.17
C ARG A 26 11.25 1.15 -6.76
N ASP A 27 10.61 2.18 -7.29
CA ASP A 27 11.28 3.25 -8.02
C ASP A 27 11.70 4.44 -7.13
N ASN A 28 11.20 4.53 -5.89
CA ASN A 28 11.37 5.71 -5.02
C ASN A 28 11.66 5.36 -3.55
N LEU A 29 12.58 4.44 -3.27
CA LEU A 29 12.88 3.99 -1.90
C LEU A 29 13.28 5.14 -0.95
N GLU A 30 14.09 6.08 -1.45
CA GLU A 30 14.61 7.22 -0.69
C GLU A 30 13.48 8.15 -0.23
N PHE A 31 12.41 8.28 -1.03
CA PHE A 31 11.23 9.04 -0.65
C PHE A 31 10.54 8.41 0.55
N PHE A 32 10.38 7.08 0.56
CA PHE A 32 9.78 6.38 1.69
C PHE A 32 10.69 6.35 2.93
N GLN A 33 12.01 6.36 2.74
CA GLN A 33 12.96 6.57 3.84
C GLN A 33 12.78 7.94 4.48
N LEU A 34 12.68 8.99 3.67
CA LEU A 34 12.47 10.35 4.15
C LEU A 34 11.16 10.44 4.95
N LEU A 35 10.08 9.85 4.45
CA LEU A 35 8.80 9.81 5.18
C LEU A 35 8.93 9.09 6.54
N ASP A 36 9.62 7.94 6.59
CA ASP A 36 9.85 7.23 7.85
C ASP A 36 10.71 8.06 8.82
N GLN A 37 11.76 8.71 8.33
CA GLN A 37 12.61 9.58 9.13
C GLN A 37 11.86 10.81 9.65
N VAL A 38 11.00 11.45 8.86
CA VAL A 38 10.22 12.58 9.34
C VAL A 38 9.25 12.13 10.44
N VAL A 39 8.63 10.96 10.31
CA VAL A 39 7.70 10.45 11.34
C VAL A 39 8.43 10.01 12.62
N ASN A 40 9.64 9.46 12.50
CA ASN A 40 10.37 8.82 13.60
C ASN A 40 11.54 9.64 14.16
N SER A 41 11.96 10.73 13.50
CA SER A 41 12.95 11.65 14.05
C SER A 41 12.31 12.47 15.18
N GLY A 42 13.05 12.73 16.24
CA GLY A 42 12.49 13.38 17.44
C GLY A 42 12.26 14.89 17.34
N GLN A 43 12.46 15.50 16.16
CA GLN A 43 12.41 16.97 15.94
C GLN A 43 12.04 17.40 14.48
N PRO A 44 11.09 16.79 13.76
CA PRO A 44 10.57 17.38 12.52
C PRO A 44 9.72 18.63 12.83
N PRO A 45 9.57 19.58 11.88
CA PRO A 45 8.56 20.62 11.97
C PRO A 45 7.15 19.99 12.15
N ASP A 46 6.37 20.51 13.10
CA ASP A 46 5.08 19.93 13.49
C ASP A 46 4.09 19.85 12.31
N ASP A 47 4.10 20.85 11.43
CA ASP A 47 3.23 20.96 10.24
C ASP A 47 3.48 19.85 9.20
N ILE A 48 4.75 19.52 8.94
CA ILE A 48 5.10 18.44 8.01
C ILE A 48 4.73 17.08 8.60
N THR A 49 4.92 16.91 9.91
CA THR A 49 4.59 15.68 10.62
C THR A 49 3.09 15.42 10.58
N ASP A 50 2.28 16.44 10.85
CA ASP A 50 0.82 16.35 10.82
C ASP A 50 0.30 16.08 9.40
N MET A 51 0.91 16.72 8.39
CA MET A 51 0.59 16.43 6.99
C MET A 51 0.86 14.97 6.62
N ILE A 52 2.03 14.43 6.98
CA ILE A 52 2.39 13.03 6.68
C ILE A 52 1.46 12.06 7.43
N ARG A 53 1.17 12.33 8.70
CA ARG A 53 0.23 11.52 9.49
C ARG A 53 -1.17 11.54 8.89
N SER A 54 -1.68 12.72 8.55
CA SER A 54 -3.00 12.88 7.90
C SER A 54 -3.06 12.09 6.59
N ARG A 55 -2.02 12.20 5.75
CA ARG A 55 -1.94 11.46 4.49
C ARG A 55 -1.90 9.95 4.70
N ARG A 56 -1.15 9.46 5.69
CA ARG A 56 -1.11 8.04 6.07
C ARG A 56 -2.49 7.57 6.53
N THR A 57 -3.15 8.32 7.42
CA THR A 57 -4.49 7.98 7.92
C THR A 57 -5.51 7.90 6.77
N ALA A 58 -5.49 8.87 5.85
CA ALA A 58 -6.37 8.85 4.68
C ALA A 58 -6.13 7.63 3.78
N PHE A 59 -4.86 7.27 3.54
CA PHE A 59 -4.50 6.08 2.77
C PHE A 59 -4.98 4.78 3.45
N LEU A 60 -4.79 4.66 4.77
CA LEU A 60 -5.23 3.48 5.52
C LEU A 60 -6.76 3.35 5.50
N ALA A 61 -7.49 4.46 5.62
CA ALA A 61 -8.94 4.49 5.50
C ALA A 61 -9.40 4.05 4.10
N GLU A 62 -8.80 4.60 3.04
CA GLU A 62 -9.12 4.21 1.66
C GLU A 62 -8.86 2.73 1.40
N LEU A 63 -7.71 2.20 1.86
CA LEU A 63 -7.37 0.79 1.73
C LEU A 63 -8.40 -0.10 2.44
N ARG A 64 -8.79 0.27 3.65
CA ARG A 64 -9.79 -0.45 4.44
C ARG A 64 -11.15 -0.46 3.75
N ASP A 65 -11.61 0.70 3.27
CA ASP A 65 -12.90 0.82 2.60
C ASP A 65 -12.96 -0.02 1.33
N LEU A 66 -11.85 -0.06 0.57
CA LEU A 66 -11.73 -0.93 -0.60
C LEU A 66 -11.75 -2.42 -0.24
N ILE A 67 -11.08 -2.82 0.84
CA ILE A 67 -11.11 -4.21 1.33
C ILE A 67 -12.54 -4.60 1.70
N VAL A 68 -13.24 -3.78 2.51
CA VAL A 68 -14.62 -4.06 2.93
C VAL A 68 -15.55 -4.14 1.71
N ALA A 69 -15.42 -3.23 0.75
CA ALA A 69 -16.22 -3.24 -0.47
C ALA A 69 -15.94 -4.49 -1.33
N ALA A 70 -14.68 -4.90 -1.47
CA ALA A 70 -14.31 -6.10 -2.19
C ALA A 70 -14.73 -7.39 -1.47
N GLN A 71 -14.78 -7.39 -0.13
CA GLN A 71 -15.33 -8.50 0.65
C GLN A 71 -16.83 -8.67 0.41
N ALA A 72 -17.57 -7.55 0.32
CA ALA A 72 -19.01 -7.56 0.06
C ALA A 72 -19.36 -8.14 -1.32
N SER A 73 -18.48 -7.99 -2.32
CA SER A 73 -18.63 -8.59 -3.65
C SER A 73 -17.98 -9.97 -3.81
N GLY A 74 -17.31 -10.48 -2.77
CA GLY A 74 -16.61 -11.77 -2.81
C GLY A 74 -15.29 -11.76 -3.58
N GLU A 75 -14.73 -10.59 -3.85
CA GLU A 75 -13.45 -10.38 -4.57
C GLU A 75 -12.24 -10.33 -3.63
N CYS A 76 -12.46 -10.33 -2.31
CA CYS A 76 -11.42 -10.29 -1.28
C CYS A 76 -11.67 -11.36 -0.20
N ALA A 77 -10.59 -11.82 0.45
CA ALA A 77 -10.62 -12.77 1.57
C ALA A 77 -11.55 -12.28 2.70
N LYS A 78 -12.27 -13.22 3.36
CA LYS A 78 -13.30 -12.90 4.36
C LYS A 78 -12.77 -12.69 5.79
N ASP A 79 -11.45 -12.59 5.95
CA ASP A 79 -10.79 -12.31 7.22
C ASP A 79 -11.13 -10.91 7.75
N ASP A 80 -10.69 -10.62 8.97
CA ASP A 80 -10.89 -9.30 9.57
C ASP A 80 -10.25 -8.19 8.71
N PRO A 81 -11.01 -7.16 8.28
CA PRO A 81 -10.52 -6.16 7.34
C PRO A 81 -9.37 -5.34 7.92
N ASP A 82 -9.36 -5.09 9.23
CA ASP A 82 -8.29 -4.33 9.89
C ASP A 82 -6.99 -5.16 9.96
N GLN A 83 -7.10 -6.48 10.14
CA GLN A 83 -5.95 -7.39 10.02
C GLN A 83 -5.40 -7.45 8.59
N LEU A 84 -6.27 -7.44 7.57
CA LEU A 84 -5.84 -7.41 6.17
C LEU A 84 -5.12 -6.09 5.82
N VAL A 85 -5.66 -4.95 6.27
CA VAL A 85 -4.98 -3.64 6.16
C VAL A 85 -3.61 -3.70 6.83
N PHE A 86 -3.55 -4.23 8.06
CA PHE A 86 -2.30 -4.37 8.79
C PHE A 86 -1.29 -5.24 8.04
N ALA A 87 -1.69 -6.40 7.52
CA ALA A 87 -0.81 -7.31 6.79
C ALA A 87 -0.24 -6.66 5.53
N VAL A 88 -1.09 -6.02 4.71
CA VAL A 88 -0.66 -5.33 3.48
C VAL A 88 0.32 -4.21 3.81
N THR A 89 0.00 -3.38 4.79
CA THR A 89 0.84 -2.23 5.16
C THR A 89 2.17 -2.67 5.76
N ALA A 90 2.18 -3.73 6.58
CA ALA A 90 3.41 -4.32 7.10
C ALA A 90 4.30 -4.88 5.98
N CYS A 91 3.73 -5.55 4.98
CA CYS A 91 4.48 -5.98 3.80
C CYS A 91 5.11 -4.79 3.07
N LEU A 92 4.32 -3.74 2.81
CA LEU A 92 4.78 -2.55 2.11
C LEU A 92 5.89 -1.80 2.86
N ASP A 93 5.75 -1.63 4.19
CA ASP A 93 6.76 -0.97 5.03
C ASP A 93 8.03 -1.83 5.14
N GLY A 94 7.87 -3.15 5.22
CA GLY A 94 8.96 -4.12 5.19
C GLY A 94 9.76 -4.07 3.89
N LEU A 95 9.10 -3.86 2.74
CA LEU A 95 9.78 -3.69 1.45
C LEU A 95 10.65 -2.44 1.42
N THR A 96 10.15 -1.31 1.93
CA THR A 96 10.96 -0.10 2.06
C THR A 96 12.19 -0.38 2.91
N ARG A 97 12.01 -0.94 4.11
CA ARG A 97 13.13 -1.24 5.02
C ARG A 97 14.13 -2.19 4.37
N PHE A 98 13.67 -3.27 3.73
CA PHE A 98 14.56 -4.21 3.05
C PHE A 98 15.33 -3.56 1.89
N GLY A 99 14.65 -2.73 1.08
CA GLY A 99 15.26 -2.00 -0.03
C GLY A 99 16.39 -1.08 0.40
N LEU A 100 16.23 -0.41 1.56
CA LEU A 100 17.26 0.46 2.11
C LEU A 100 18.46 -0.30 2.68
N HIS A 101 18.25 -1.47 3.28
CA HIS A 101 19.33 -2.26 3.88
C HIS A 101 20.07 -3.13 2.85
N GLN A 102 19.40 -3.57 1.78
CA GLN A 102 19.96 -4.49 0.78
C GLN A 102 19.53 -4.08 -0.65
N PRO A 103 19.99 -2.92 -1.16
CA PRO A 103 19.49 -2.34 -2.41
C PRO A 103 19.70 -3.23 -3.63
N GLU A 104 20.87 -3.87 -3.77
CA GLU A 104 21.16 -4.78 -4.90
C GLU A 104 20.23 -6.00 -4.90
N ARG A 105 19.99 -6.59 -3.72
CA ARG A 105 19.05 -7.71 -3.59
C ARG A 105 17.61 -7.28 -3.81
N PHE A 106 17.23 -6.11 -3.35
CA PHE A 106 15.89 -5.58 -3.59
C PHE A 106 15.67 -5.30 -5.06
N ALA A 107 16.63 -4.73 -5.79
CA ALA A 107 16.52 -4.54 -7.23
C ALA A 107 16.28 -5.88 -7.97
N ALA A 108 16.90 -6.97 -7.51
CA ALA A 108 16.72 -8.29 -8.10
C ALA A 108 15.45 -9.02 -7.65
N LEU A 109 14.99 -8.80 -6.41
CA LEU A 109 13.98 -9.64 -5.74
C LEU A 109 12.73 -8.90 -5.27
N CYS A 110 12.62 -7.58 -5.52
CA CYS A 110 11.43 -6.80 -5.17
C CYS A 110 10.19 -7.54 -5.72
N PRO A 111 9.23 -7.92 -4.86
CA PRO A 111 8.12 -8.75 -5.29
C PRO A 111 7.31 -8.00 -6.34
N ARG A 112 6.77 -8.76 -7.29
CA ARG A 112 5.75 -8.23 -8.17
C ARG A 112 4.47 -7.97 -7.37
N PRO A 113 3.66 -6.95 -7.72
CA PRO A 113 2.42 -6.63 -7.02
C PRO A 113 1.50 -7.83 -6.77
N GLU A 114 1.43 -8.76 -7.73
CA GLU A 114 0.55 -9.93 -7.65
C GLU A 114 0.93 -10.87 -6.50
N ILE A 115 2.19 -10.85 -6.04
CA ILE A 115 2.63 -11.64 -4.88
C ILE A 115 1.98 -11.10 -3.61
N ILE A 116 1.92 -9.77 -3.44
CA ILE A 116 1.27 -9.15 -2.28
C ILE A 116 -0.25 -9.31 -2.38
N LEU A 117 -0.81 -9.11 -3.57
CA LEU A 117 -2.26 -9.24 -3.80
C LEU A 117 -2.81 -10.63 -3.48
N ARG A 118 -1.98 -11.67 -3.51
CA ARG A 118 -2.39 -13.02 -3.08
C ARG A 118 -2.77 -13.10 -1.61
N LEU A 119 -2.28 -12.20 -0.76
CA LEU A 119 -2.69 -12.12 0.65
C LEU A 119 -4.18 -11.75 0.81
N LEU A 120 -4.77 -11.14 -0.21
CA LEU A 120 -6.14 -10.63 -0.19
C LEU A 120 -7.10 -11.46 -1.04
N ARG A 121 -6.60 -12.50 -1.72
CA ARG A 121 -7.46 -13.32 -2.59
C ARG A 121 -8.40 -14.20 -1.74
N PRO A 122 -9.66 -14.40 -2.17
CA PRO A 122 -10.62 -15.29 -1.51
C PRO A 122 -10.13 -16.72 -1.34
#